data_AF-A0A3N5FR42-F1
#
_entry.id   AF-A0A3N5FR42-F1
#
_cell.length_a   1.000
_cell.length_b   1.000
_cell.length_c   1.000
_cell.angle_alpha   90.00
_cell.angle_beta   90.00
_cell.angle_gamma   90.00
#
_symmetry.space_group_name_H-M   'P 1'
#
loop_
_entity.id
_entity.type
_entity.pdbx_description
1 polymer ?
#
loop_
_entity_poly.entity_id
_entity_poly.type
_entity_poly.pdbx_seq_one_letter_code
_entity_poly.pdbx_strand_id
1 'polypeptide(L)'
;PKAQVPADFWDPVRSTAPTLILTGWLDPATPPEWAVEVNRQLPNSLNVVIRDASHGPGGLANVMCYPKLITDFVANGTPVGLDTSCTKEMKRPAFLVKEEEKRQEGGR
;
A
#
# COMPACT_ATOMS: atom_id res chain seq x y z
N PRO A 1 9.67 -28.36 3.47
CA PRO A 1 8.52 -28.91 4.23
C PRO A 1 7.35 -29.26 3.29
N LYS A 2 6.61 -30.34 3.56
CA LYS A 2 5.34 -30.67 2.87
C LYS A 2 4.19 -30.50 3.87
N ALA A 3 3.23 -29.63 3.58
CA ALA A 3 2.02 -29.44 4.38
C ALA A 3 0.83 -30.10 3.67
N GLN A 4 -0.11 -30.67 4.45
CA GLN A 4 -1.44 -31.00 3.94
C GLN A 4 -2.28 -29.73 3.94
N VAL A 5 -2.81 -29.37 2.78
CA VAL A 5 -3.71 -28.23 2.59
C VAL A 5 -4.99 -28.69 1.89
N PRO A 6 -6.10 -27.95 2.02
CA PRO A 6 -7.33 -28.20 1.26
C PRO A 6 -7.07 -28.25 -0.26
N ALA A 7 -7.94 -28.94 -1.00
CA ALA A 7 -7.78 -29.11 -2.45
C ALA A 7 -7.89 -27.79 -3.23
N ASP A 8 -8.68 -26.86 -2.70
CA ASP A 8 -8.95 -25.51 -3.20
C ASP A 8 -7.99 -24.45 -2.61
N PHE A 9 -6.91 -24.84 -1.94
CA PHE A 9 -5.97 -23.91 -1.31
C PHE A 9 -5.41 -22.85 -2.26
N TRP A 10 -5.27 -23.18 -3.54
CA TRP A 10 -4.76 -22.29 -4.58
C TRP A 10 -5.85 -21.56 -5.36
N ASP A 11 -7.12 -21.84 -5.06
CA ASP A 11 -8.22 -21.17 -5.72
C ASP A 11 -8.28 -19.70 -5.27
N PRO A 12 -8.53 -18.76 -6.19
CA PRO A 12 -8.67 -17.37 -5.83
C PRO A 12 -9.83 -17.13 -4.86
N VAL A 13 -9.61 -16.26 -3.88
CA VAL A 13 -10.68 -15.78 -3.00
C VAL A 13 -11.68 -14.97 -3.82
N ARG A 14 -12.97 -15.31 -3.72
CA ARG A 14 -14.09 -14.60 -4.35
C ARG A 14 -14.98 -14.00 -3.26
N SER A 15 -15.29 -12.72 -3.37
CA SER A 15 -16.14 -12.04 -2.38
C SER A 15 -16.78 -10.78 -2.97
N THR A 16 -18.01 -10.51 -2.58
CA THR A 16 -18.69 -9.24 -2.87
C THR A 16 -18.56 -8.22 -1.73
N ALA A 17 -17.82 -8.54 -0.67
CA ALA A 17 -17.56 -7.60 0.40
C ALA A 17 -16.77 -6.39 -0.13
N PRO A 18 -17.05 -5.16 0.35
CA PRO A 18 -16.20 -4.01 0.08
C PRO A 18 -14.76 -4.32 0.46
N THR A 19 -13.80 -4.02 -0.42
CA THR A 19 -12.39 -4.37 -0.20
C THR A 19 -11.48 -3.18 -0.55
N LEU A 20 -10.47 -2.93 0.29
CA LEU A 20 -9.38 -2.01 -0.01
C LEU A 20 -8.10 -2.82 -0.22
N ILE A 21 -7.45 -2.64 -1.37
CA ILE A 21 -6.16 -3.27 -1.70
C ILE A 21 -5.10 -2.17 -1.75
N LEU A 22 -4.05 -2.30 -0.95
CA LEU A 22 -2.94 -1.35 -0.87
C LEU A 22 -1.66 -2.07 -1.31
N THR A 23 -0.97 -1.52 -2.32
CA THR A 23 0.29 -2.10 -2.82
C THR A 23 1.37 -1.03 -2.97
N GLY A 24 2.62 -1.42 -2.80
CA GLY A 24 3.77 -0.60 -3.18
C GLY A 24 4.20 -0.92 -4.60
N TRP A 25 4.46 0.10 -5.41
CA TRP A 25 4.94 -0.09 -6.79
C TRP A 25 6.31 -0.79 -6.86
N LEU A 26 7.09 -0.71 -5.78
CA LEU A 26 8.45 -1.25 -5.68
C LEU A 26 8.50 -2.45 -4.73
N ASP A 27 7.38 -3.11 -4.51
CA ASP A 27 7.30 -4.31 -3.68
C ASP A 27 7.84 -5.53 -4.44
N PRO A 28 8.97 -6.13 -4.01
CA PRO A 28 9.51 -7.31 -4.68
C PRO A 28 8.83 -8.62 -4.26
N ALA A 29 8.09 -8.62 -3.14
CA ALA A 29 7.50 -9.80 -2.51
C ALA A 29 6.03 -9.99 -2.90
N THR A 30 5.26 -8.89 -2.93
CA THR A 30 3.85 -8.84 -3.34
C THR A 30 3.64 -7.71 -4.34
N PRO A 31 4.14 -7.86 -5.58
CA PRO A 31 4.16 -6.79 -6.56
C PRO A 31 2.74 -6.38 -7.00
N PRO A 32 2.54 -5.14 -7.48
CA PRO A 32 1.21 -4.57 -7.75
C PRO A 32 0.42 -5.32 -8.82
N GLU A 33 1.09 -6.06 -9.70
CA GLU A 33 0.45 -6.95 -10.67
C GLU A 33 -0.47 -7.94 -9.96
N TRP A 34 -0.03 -8.57 -8.86
CA TRP A 34 -0.85 -9.56 -8.14
C TRP A 34 -2.16 -8.97 -7.61
N ALA A 35 -2.19 -7.67 -7.28
CA ALA A 35 -3.43 -6.99 -6.91
C ALA A 35 -4.41 -6.88 -8.09
N VAL A 36 -3.92 -6.80 -9.33
CA VAL A 36 -4.77 -6.87 -10.54
C VAL A 36 -5.43 -8.24 -10.66
N GLU A 37 -4.68 -9.33 -10.45
CA GLU A 37 -5.24 -10.68 -10.43
C GLU A 37 -6.30 -10.87 -9.33
N VAL A 38 -6.00 -10.41 -8.11
CA VAL A 38 -6.92 -10.50 -6.96
C VAL A 38 -8.18 -9.66 -7.19
N ASN A 39 -8.04 -8.44 -7.70
CA ASN A 39 -9.16 -7.52 -7.96
C ASN A 39 -10.20 -8.12 -8.93
N ARG A 40 -9.79 -8.98 -9.88
CA ARG A 40 -10.73 -9.66 -10.80
C ARG A 40 -11.78 -10.52 -10.09
N GLN A 41 -11.52 -10.94 -8.85
CA GLN A 41 -12.43 -11.76 -8.05
C GLN A 41 -13.16 -10.97 -6.95
N LEU A 42 -12.88 -9.66 -6.85
CA LEU A 42 -13.37 -8.76 -5.81
C LEU A 42 -14.02 -7.54 -6.47
N PRO A 43 -15.23 -7.67 -7.04
CA PRO A 43 -15.87 -6.64 -7.87
C PRO A 43 -16.13 -5.31 -7.15
N ASN A 44 -16.15 -5.31 -5.81
CA ASN A 44 -16.37 -4.12 -4.99
C ASN A 44 -15.05 -3.62 -4.35
N SER A 45 -13.92 -3.87 -5.00
CA SER A 45 -12.61 -3.47 -4.48
C SER A 45 -12.10 -2.15 -5.06
N LEU A 46 -11.28 -1.45 -4.28
CA LEU A 46 -10.44 -0.35 -4.73
C LEU A 46 -8.98 -0.75 -4.58
N ASN A 47 -8.26 -0.79 -5.70
CA ASN A 47 -6.82 -1.00 -5.74
C ASN A 47 -6.07 0.33 -5.75
N VAL A 48 -5.27 0.59 -4.72
CA VAL A 48 -4.45 1.80 -4.57
C VAL A 48 -2.98 1.40 -4.59
N VAL A 49 -2.28 1.86 -5.63
CA VAL A 49 -0.84 1.65 -5.80
C VAL A 49 -0.08 2.88 -5.30
N ILE A 50 0.77 2.71 -4.29
CA ILE A 50 1.61 3.77 -3.74
C ILE A 50 2.96 3.73 -4.46
N ARG A 51 3.18 4.72 -5.33
CA ARG A 51 4.30 4.75 -6.30
C ARG A 51 5.68 4.58 -5.68
N ASP A 52 5.91 5.14 -4.49
CA ASP A 52 7.23 5.16 -3.86
C ASP A 52 7.36 4.13 -2.72
N ALA A 53 6.30 3.36 -2.44
CA ALA A 53 6.29 2.29 -1.43
C ALA A 53 6.87 0.97 -1.96
N SER A 54 7.34 0.13 -1.04
CA SER A 54 7.81 -1.24 -1.29
C SER A 54 6.89 -2.24 -0.56
N HIS A 55 7.44 -3.27 0.08
CA HIS A 55 6.69 -4.22 0.91
C HIS A 55 6.24 -3.59 2.23
N GLY A 56 5.33 -2.61 2.12
CA GLY A 56 4.85 -1.75 3.19
C GLY A 56 5.21 -0.26 2.99
N PRO A 57 4.59 0.63 3.79
CA PRO A 57 4.73 2.09 3.65
C PRO A 57 5.92 2.67 4.43
N GLY A 58 6.75 1.83 5.05
CA GLY A 58 7.82 2.25 5.95
C GLY A 58 8.83 3.18 5.28
N GLY A 59 9.31 4.19 6.01
CA GLY A 59 10.35 5.11 5.56
C GLY A 59 9.88 6.17 4.57
N LEU A 60 8.57 6.29 4.30
CA LEU A 60 8.02 7.35 3.47
C LEU A 60 7.69 8.60 4.29
N ALA A 61 7.88 9.78 3.70
CA ALA A 61 7.21 11.00 4.11
C ALA A 61 5.68 10.80 4.07
N ASN A 62 4.94 11.54 4.90
CA ASN A 62 3.48 11.42 5.00
C ASN A 62 2.97 9.97 5.21
N VAL A 63 3.73 9.13 5.93
CA VAL A 63 3.37 7.73 6.18
C VAL A 63 1.99 7.56 6.82
N MET A 64 1.50 8.57 7.55
CA MET A 64 0.19 8.59 8.18
C MET A 64 -0.99 8.53 7.20
N CYS A 65 -0.77 8.82 5.91
CA CYS A 65 -1.77 8.59 4.87
C CYS A 65 -2.21 7.12 4.82
N TYR A 66 -1.29 6.17 4.99
CA TYR A 66 -1.58 4.74 4.94
C TYR A 66 -2.59 4.27 6.01
N PRO A 67 -2.35 4.48 7.33
CA PRO A 67 -3.33 4.13 8.35
C PRO A 67 -4.61 4.98 8.30
N LYS A 68 -4.55 6.21 7.76
CA LYS A 68 -5.75 7.03 7.54
C LYS A 68 -6.67 6.36 6.51
N LEU A 69 -6.16 5.88 5.38
CA LEU A 69 -6.95 5.18 4.37
C LEU A 69 -7.64 3.93 4.94
N ILE A 70 -6.92 3.16 5.75
CA ILE A 70 -7.47 1.97 6.41
C ILE A 70 -8.59 2.36 7.38
N THR A 71 -8.34 3.36 8.23
CA THR A 71 -9.33 3.86 9.20
C THR A 71 -10.59 4.35 8.50
N ASP A 72 -10.45 5.19 7.47
CA ASP A 72 -11.59 5.75 6.74
C ASP A 72 -12.38 4.67 6.00
N PHE A 73 -11.70 3.70 5.38
CA PHE A 73 -12.34 2.57 4.72
C PHE A 73 -13.17 1.74 5.71
N VAL A 74 -12.61 1.41 6.88
CA VAL A 74 -13.32 0.64 7.91
C VAL A 74 -14.49 1.44 8.47
N ALA A 75 -14.31 2.73 8.75
CA ALA A 75 -15.37 3.60 9.29
C ALA A 75 -16.53 3.77 8.30
N ASN A 76 -16.24 3.91 7.01
CA ASN A 76 -17.25 4.09 5.97
C ASN A 76 -17.87 2.75 5.53
N GLY A 77 -17.18 1.63 5.74
CA GLY A 77 -17.60 0.31 5.27
C GLY A 77 -17.61 0.17 3.75
N THR A 78 -17.00 1.09 3.01
CA THR A 78 -16.96 1.09 1.54
C THR A 78 -15.73 1.83 1.04
N PRO A 79 -15.11 1.41 -0.09
CA PRO A 79 -14.04 2.17 -0.71
C PRO A 79 -14.57 3.30 -1.62
N VAL A 80 -15.88 3.32 -1.90
CA VAL A 80 -16.49 4.35 -2.75
C VAL A 80 -16.35 5.71 -2.07
N GLY A 81 -15.75 6.67 -2.79
CA GLY A 81 -15.51 8.01 -2.26
C GLY A 81 -14.33 8.14 -1.30
N LEU A 82 -13.53 7.07 -1.12
CA LEU A 82 -12.31 7.14 -0.32
C LEU A 82 -11.29 8.09 -0.98
N ASP A 83 -10.84 9.11 -0.24
CA ASP A 83 -9.84 10.06 -0.73
C ASP A 83 -8.43 9.47 -0.64
N THR A 84 -7.86 9.14 -1.79
CA THR A 84 -6.50 8.59 -1.94
C THR A 84 -5.45 9.64 -2.30
N SER A 85 -5.82 10.92 -2.36
CA SER A 85 -4.93 11.99 -2.83
C SER A 85 -3.64 12.12 -2.02
N CYS A 86 -3.68 11.84 -0.71
CA CYS A 86 -2.52 11.91 0.17
C CYS A 86 -1.39 10.93 -0.21
N THR A 87 -1.69 9.87 -0.97
CA THR A 87 -0.69 8.88 -1.43
C THR A 87 0.33 9.49 -2.39
N LYS A 88 -0.02 10.60 -3.05
CA LYS A 88 0.89 11.35 -3.93
C LYS A 88 2.07 11.93 -3.14
N GLU A 89 1.84 12.29 -1.88
CA GLU A 89 2.84 12.87 -0.97
C GLU A 89 3.59 11.81 -0.15
N MET A 90 3.25 10.53 -0.33
CA MET A 90 4.01 9.42 0.26
C MET A 90 5.30 9.20 -0.52
N LYS A 91 6.36 9.92 -0.16
CA LYS A 91 7.65 9.96 -0.88
C LYS A 91 8.78 9.37 -0.07
N ARG A 92 9.75 8.74 -0.74
CA ARG A 92 11.02 8.39 -0.10
C ARG A 92 11.80 9.67 0.20
N PRO A 93 12.37 9.82 1.41
CA PRO A 93 13.26 10.93 1.70
C PRO A 93 14.48 10.86 0.78
N ALA A 94 15.06 12.03 0.49
CA ALA A 94 16.33 12.09 -0.20
C ALA A 94 17.41 11.39 0.65
N PHE A 95 18.41 10.81 -0.02
CA PHE A 95 19.63 10.41 0.68
C PHE A 95 20.31 11.67 1.20
N LEU A 96 20.69 11.66 2.48
CA LEU A 96 21.54 12.70 3.02
C LEU A 96 22.89 12.63 2.30
N VAL A 97 23.25 13.71 1.61
CA VAL A 97 24.59 13.91 1.08
C VAL A 97 25.37 14.82 2.03
N LYS A 98 26.70 14.66 2.05
CA LYS A 98 27.62 15.34 2.99
C LYS A 98 27.44 16.88 3.08
N GLU A 99 27.01 17.51 2.00
CA GLU A 99 26.75 18.97 1.96
C GLU A 99 25.43 19.36 2.64
N GLU A 100 24.44 18.47 2.65
CA GLU A 100 23.14 18.68 3.32
C GLU A 100 23.22 18.46 4.83
N GLU A 101 24.08 17.55 5.29
CA GLU A 101 24.39 17.36 6.72
C GLU A 101 24.96 18.65 7.33
N LYS A 102 25.96 19.26 6.68
CA LYS A 102 26.55 20.53 7.11
C LYS A 102 25.55 21.69 7.14
N ARG A 103 24.60 21.73 6.19
CA ARG A 103 23.56 22.78 6.13
C ARG A 103 22.54 22.65 7.27
N GLN A 104 22.28 21.44 7.75
CA GLN A 104 21.39 21.22 8.90
C GLN A 104 22.09 21.51 10.24
N GLU A 105 23.39 21.25 10.36
CA GLU A 105 24.17 21.55 11.58
C GLU A 105 24.53 23.04 11.73
N GLY A 106 24.81 23.74 10.63
CA GLY A 106 25.16 25.17 10.64
C GLY A 106 23.97 26.14 10.83
N GLY A 107 22.75 25.61 10.99
CA GLY A 107 21.52 26.38 11.18
C GLY A 107 20.99 26.41 12.63
N ARG A 108 21.78 25.93 13.60
CA ARG A 108 21.54 26.12 15.04
C ARG A 108 22.37 27.27 15.60
#